data_AF-A0A439ZIB8-F1
#
_entry.id   AF-A0A439ZIB8-F1
#
_cell.length_a   1.000
_cell.length_b   1.000
_cell.length_c   1.000
_cell.angle_alpha   90.00
_cell.angle_beta   90.00
_cell.angle_gamma   90.00
#
_symmetry.space_group_name_H-M   'P 1'
#
loop_
_entity.id
_entity.type
_entity.pdbx_description
1 polymer ?
#
loop_
_entity_poly.entity_id
_entity_poly.type
_entity_poly.pdbx_seq_one_letter_code
_entity_poly.pdbx_strand_id
1 'polypeptide(L)'
;ILAALDYVGVIGVEFFVLADGSLLANEMAPRVHNSGHWTEAAATVSQFEQHIRAVAGLPLGTPGRHSDCVMENLIGDDIKRVPALLAEPDLMLHLYGKAESRPGRKMGHFTRVSRRS
;
A
#
# COMPACT_ATOMS: atom_id res chain seq x y z
N ILE A 1 -13.91 -13.03 8.89
CA ILE A 1 -13.86 -11.60 9.32
C ILE A 1 -14.86 -10.78 8.52
N LEU A 2 -14.63 -10.49 7.25
CA LEU A 2 -15.52 -9.66 6.41
C LEU A 2 -17.00 -10.06 6.47
N ALA A 3 -17.32 -11.34 6.23
CA ALA A 3 -18.70 -11.84 6.28
C ALA A 3 -19.33 -11.75 7.68
N ALA A 4 -18.54 -11.94 8.74
CA ALA A 4 -19.03 -11.85 10.12
C ALA A 4 -19.28 -10.40 10.56
N LEU A 5 -18.65 -9.44 9.90
CA LEU A 5 -18.79 -8.00 10.15
C LEU A 5 -19.74 -7.32 9.15
N ASP A 6 -20.29 -8.06 8.19
CA ASP A 6 -21.04 -7.51 7.05
C ASP A 6 -20.33 -6.30 6.39
N TYR A 7 -19.01 -6.41 6.20
CA TYR A 7 -18.17 -5.28 5.82
C TYR A 7 -18.05 -5.12 4.30
N VAL A 8 -18.25 -3.88 3.84
CA VAL A 8 -18.08 -3.47 2.44
C VAL A 8 -16.81 -2.62 2.29
N GLY A 9 -15.91 -3.04 1.40
CA GLY A 9 -14.69 -2.31 1.08
C GLY A 9 -13.43 -3.16 1.22
N VAL A 10 -12.33 -2.49 1.56
CA VAL A 10 -11.02 -3.09 1.78
C VAL A 10 -10.65 -2.94 3.24
N ILE A 11 -10.09 -4.00 3.82
CA ILE A 11 -9.63 -4.06 5.20
C ILE A 11 -8.17 -4.49 5.25
N GLY A 12 -7.35 -3.77 6.02
CA GLY A 12 -6.00 -4.21 6.38
C GLY A 12 -6.07 -5.07 7.64
N VAL A 13 -5.43 -6.24 7.63
CA VAL A 13 -5.26 -7.08 8.83
C VAL A 13 -3.78 -7.39 8.97
N GLU A 14 -3.20 -6.99 10.09
CA GLU A 14 -1.80 -7.23 10.40
C GLU A 14 -1.64 -8.45 11.30
N PHE A 15 -0.58 -9.21 11.06
CA PHE A 15 -0.24 -10.41 11.81
C PHE A 15 1.21 -10.36 12.26
N PHE A 16 1.47 -10.91 13.44
CA PHE A 16 2.78 -11.37 13.83
C PHE A 16 2.93 -12.84 13.40
N VAL A 17 4.11 -13.18 12.87
CA VAL A 17 4.54 -14.57 12.70
C VAL A 17 5.39 -14.92 13.93
N LEU A 18 4.92 -15.86 14.74
CA LEU A 18 5.65 -16.31 15.93
C LEU A 18 6.78 -17.26 15.53
N ALA A 19 7.70 -17.53 16.46
CA ALA A 19 8.87 -18.37 16.21
C ALA A 19 8.53 -19.82 15.82
N ASP A 20 7.34 -20.30 16.20
CA ASP A 20 6.80 -21.62 15.84
C ASP A 20 6.06 -21.62 14.48
N GLY A 21 6.03 -20.48 13.78
CA GLY A 21 5.34 -20.31 12.50
C GLY A 21 3.84 -20.01 12.61
N SER A 22 3.29 -19.92 13.83
CA SER A 22 1.88 -19.55 14.02
C SER A 22 1.64 -18.06 13.73
N LEU A 23 0.41 -17.74 13.33
CA LEU A 23 -0.02 -16.37 13.05
C LEU A 23 -0.85 -15.83 14.22
N LEU A 24 -0.43 -14.68 14.76
CA LEU A 24 -1.17 -13.93 15.76
C LEU A 24 -1.69 -12.63 15.13
N ALA A 25 -3.01 -12.43 15.14
CA ALA A 25 -3.60 -11.18 14.68
C ALA A 25 -3.17 -10.02 15.60
N ASN A 26 -2.62 -8.96 15.02
CA ASN A 26 -2.15 -7.77 15.72
C ASN A 26 -3.22 -6.68 15.73
N GLU A 27 -3.52 -6.13 14.55
CA GLU A 27 -4.46 -5.02 14.38
C GLU A 27 -5.29 -5.20 13.10
N MET A 28 -6.46 -4.58 13.09
CA MET A 28 -7.33 -4.47 11.93
C MET A 28 -7.65 -3.01 11.63
N ALA A 29 -7.44 -2.59 10.37
CA ALA A 29 -7.78 -1.26 9.86
C ALA A 29 -8.94 -1.38 8.86
N PRO A 30 -10.17 -0.95 9.20
CA PRO A 30 -11.36 -1.04 8.33
C PRO A 30 -11.35 0.05 7.24
N ARG A 31 -10.27 0.07 6.45
CA ARG A 31 -10.01 0.97 5.34
C ARG A 31 -8.84 0.43 4.51
N VAL A 32 -8.57 1.08 3.38
CA VAL A 32 -7.27 0.98 2.70
C VAL A 32 -6.12 1.25 3.67
N HIS A 33 -5.01 0.55 3.49
CA HIS A 33 -3.92 0.48 4.46
C HIS A 33 -2.57 0.87 3.86
N ASN A 34 -1.66 1.38 4.70
CA ASN A 34 -0.36 1.85 4.24
C ASN A 34 0.47 0.75 3.57
N SER A 35 0.38 -0.48 4.10
CA SER A 35 1.06 -1.65 3.54
C SER A 35 0.47 -2.13 2.21
N GLY A 36 -0.65 -1.56 1.75
CA GLY A 36 -1.28 -1.89 0.47
C GLY A 36 -0.93 -0.94 -0.67
N HIS A 37 -0.19 0.15 -0.44
CA HIS A 37 0.05 1.16 -1.50
C HIS A 37 0.89 0.63 -2.68
N TRP A 38 1.72 -0.39 -2.45
CA TRP A 38 2.45 -1.06 -3.53
C TRP A 38 1.54 -1.56 -4.67
N THR A 39 0.25 -1.84 -4.35
CA THR A 39 -0.74 -2.30 -5.34
C THR A 39 -1.02 -1.27 -6.43
N GLU A 40 -0.74 0.02 -6.20
CA GLU A 40 -0.82 1.07 -7.21
C GLU A 40 0.19 0.86 -8.36
N ALA A 41 1.33 0.23 -8.07
CA ALA A 41 2.43 0.05 -9.03
C ALA A 41 2.58 -1.38 -9.56
N ALA A 42 2.20 -2.40 -8.77
CA ALA A 42 2.55 -3.79 -9.08
C ALA A 42 1.38 -4.80 -9.01
N ALA A 43 0.14 -4.33 -8.87
CA ALA A 43 -1.05 -5.18 -8.94
C ALA A 43 -1.99 -4.73 -10.08
N THR A 44 -2.73 -5.68 -10.66
CA THR A 44 -3.69 -5.38 -11.74
C THR A 44 -4.78 -4.39 -11.31
N VAL A 45 -5.13 -4.37 -10.03
CA VAL A 45 -6.13 -3.48 -9.42
C VAL A 45 -5.59 -3.02 -8.08
N SER A 46 -5.54 -1.71 -7.87
CA SER A 46 -5.06 -1.14 -6.60
C SER A 46 -6.07 -1.33 -5.47
N GLN A 47 -5.61 -1.29 -4.22
CA GLN A 47 -6.51 -1.31 -3.07
C GLN A 47 -7.56 -0.18 -3.10
N PHE A 48 -7.23 0.97 -3.71
CA PHE A 48 -8.12 2.12 -3.81
C PHE A 48 -9.23 1.89 -4.82
N GLU A 49 -8.88 1.43 -6.01
CA GLU A 49 -9.86 1.05 -7.02
C GLU A 49 -10.74 -0.09 -6.51
N GLN A 50 -10.13 -1.10 -5.88
CA GLN A 50 -10.84 -2.24 -5.33
C GLN A 50 -11.83 -1.83 -4.23
N HIS A 51 -11.45 -0.88 -3.39
CA HIS A 51 -12.30 -0.28 -2.37
C HIS A 51 -13.49 0.44 -3.00
N ILE A 52 -13.26 1.29 -4.01
CA ILE A 52 -14.34 2.00 -4.71
C ILE A 52 -15.29 1.03 -5.42
N ARG A 53 -14.77 0.00 -6.10
CA ARG A 53 -15.61 -1.02 -6.74
C ARG A 53 -16.54 -1.68 -5.72
N ALA A 54 -16.01 -2.06 -4.56
CA ALA A 54 -16.81 -2.66 -3.50
C ALA A 54 -17.89 -1.70 -2.97
N VAL A 55 -17.52 -0.45 -2.64
CA VAL A 55 -18.45 0.56 -2.10
C VAL A 55 -19.55 0.92 -3.12
N ALA A 56 -19.21 0.96 -4.41
CA ALA A 56 -20.14 1.30 -5.48
C ALA A 56 -20.95 0.10 -6.01
N GLY A 57 -20.77 -1.11 -5.46
CA GLY A 57 -21.45 -2.31 -5.95
C GLY A 57 -21.03 -2.75 -7.37
N LEU A 58 -19.83 -2.35 -7.81
CA LEU A 58 -19.27 -2.73 -9.10
C LEU A 58 -18.58 -4.10 -9.03
N PRO A 59 -18.41 -4.80 -10.17
CA PRO A 59 -17.62 -6.03 -10.21
C PRO A 59 -16.21 -5.83 -9.64
N LEU A 60 -15.85 -6.67 -8.67
CA LEU A 60 -14.51 -6.66 -8.09
C LEU A 60 -13.49 -7.10 -9.14
N GLY A 61 -12.29 -6.53 -9.07
CA GLY A 61 -11.20 -6.93 -9.96
C GLY A 61 -10.37 -8.05 -9.36
N THR A 62 -9.50 -8.65 -10.17
CA THR A 62 -8.51 -9.63 -9.70
C THR A 62 -7.26 -8.87 -9.23
N PRO A 63 -6.90 -8.88 -7.94
CA PRO A 63 -5.77 -8.10 -7.42
C PRO A 63 -4.42 -8.81 -7.64
N GLY A 64 -4.24 -9.40 -8.83
CA GLY A 64 -3.06 -10.19 -9.16
C GLY A 64 -1.80 -9.33 -9.20
N ARG A 65 -0.75 -9.76 -8.48
CA ARG A 65 0.57 -9.12 -8.56
C ARG A 65 1.24 -9.44 -9.89
N HIS A 66 1.51 -8.44 -10.72
CA HIS A 66 2.13 -8.62 -12.04
C HIS A 66 3.66 -8.43 -12.02
N SER A 67 4.19 -7.69 -11.04
CA SER A 67 5.63 -7.39 -10.92
C SER A 67 6.11 -7.57 -9.48
N ASP A 68 7.39 -7.90 -9.29
CA ASP A 68 8.03 -7.82 -7.96
C ASP A 68 8.19 -6.33 -7.60
N CYS A 69 8.14 -5.98 -6.31
CA CYS A 69 8.25 -4.59 -5.89
C CYS A 69 8.73 -4.41 -4.45
N VAL A 70 9.33 -3.25 -4.18
CA VAL A 70 9.66 -2.78 -2.84
C VAL A 70 9.07 -1.38 -2.66
N MET A 71 8.22 -1.22 -1.65
CA MET A 71 7.60 0.05 -1.30
C MET A 71 8.19 0.59 0.00
N GLU A 72 8.58 1.86 -0.02
CA GLU A 72 9.12 2.58 1.14
C GLU A 72 8.33 3.87 1.38
N ASN A 73 8.10 4.21 2.66
CA ASN A 73 7.53 5.51 3.00
C ASN A 73 8.60 6.60 2.90
N LEU A 74 8.17 7.83 2.59
CA LEU A 74 8.96 9.03 2.77
C LEU A 74 8.49 9.73 4.06
N ILE A 75 9.28 9.69 5.12
CA ILE A 75 8.96 10.28 6.42
C ILE A 75 9.77 11.56 6.65
N GLY A 76 9.09 12.65 6.98
CA GLY A 76 9.72 13.93 7.31
C GLY A 76 10.71 14.37 6.22
N ASP A 77 11.99 14.39 6.57
CA ASP A 77 13.07 14.85 5.70
C ASP A 77 13.48 13.84 4.63
N ASP A 78 12.97 12.61 4.63
CA ASP A 78 13.14 11.67 3.51
C ASP A 78 12.61 12.25 2.19
N ILE A 79 11.66 13.20 2.26
CA ILE A 79 11.16 13.93 1.09
C ILE A 79 12.27 14.62 0.29
N LYS A 80 13.40 14.93 0.92
CA LYS A 80 14.58 15.52 0.25
C LYS A 80 15.25 14.55 -0.72
N ARG A 81 14.95 13.24 -0.67
CA ARG A 81 15.42 12.21 -1.62
C ARG A 81 14.71 12.29 -2.97
N VAL A 82 13.59 12.99 -3.08
CA VAL A 82 12.74 13.04 -4.29
C VAL A 82 13.52 13.33 -5.59
N PRO A 83 14.44 14.31 -5.66
CA PRO A 83 15.19 14.55 -6.90
C PRO A 83 16.00 13.35 -7.39
N ALA A 84 16.58 12.57 -6.46
CA ALA A 84 17.32 11.36 -6.80
C ALA A 84 16.37 10.20 -7.18
N LEU A 85 15.26 10.04 -6.44
CA LEU A 85 14.26 9.01 -6.72
C LEU A 85 13.62 9.21 -8.10
N LEU A 86 13.38 10.45 -8.51
CA LEU A 86 12.83 10.77 -9.84
C LEU A 86 13.74 10.39 -11.00
N ALA A 87 15.04 10.20 -10.75
CA ALA A 87 16.00 9.77 -11.76
C ALA A 87 16.08 8.24 -11.91
N GLU A 88 15.40 7.47 -11.04
CA GLU A 88 15.38 6.01 -11.10
C GLU A 88 14.37 5.53 -12.16
N PRO A 89 14.76 4.65 -13.10
CA PRO A 89 13.92 4.28 -14.25
C PRO A 89 12.70 3.42 -13.87
N ASP A 90 12.79 2.59 -12.84
CA ASP A 90 11.77 1.62 -12.46
C ASP A 90 11.13 1.96 -11.11
N LEU A 91 10.75 3.24 -10.93
CA LEU A 91 10.21 3.76 -9.68
C LEU A 91 8.92 4.55 -9.90
N MET A 92 7.89 4.24 -9.10
CA MET A 92 6.66 5.02 -9.00
C MET A 92 6.70 5.85 -7.71
N LEU A 93 6.70 7.18 -7.84
CA LEU A 93 6.71 8.12 -6.71
C LEU A 93 5.31 8.68 -6.47
N HIS A 94 4.86 8.66 -5.22
CA HIS A 94 3.61 9.29 -4.77
C HIS A 94 3.90 10.32 -3.67
N LEU A 95 3.56 11.58 -3.94
CA LEU A 95 3.67 12.68 -2.96
C LEU A 95 2.28 13.10 -2.50
N TYR A 96 2.10 13.27 -1.19
CA TYR A 96 0.79 13.58 -0.61
C TYR A 96 0.41 15.07 -0.64
N GLY A 97 1.16 15.91 -1.36
CA GLY A 97 0.88 17.35 -1.48
C GLY A 97 0.95 18.15 -0.18
N LYS A 98 1.65 17.63 0.85
CA LYS A 98 1.78 18.30 2.15
C LYS A 98 2.77 19.45 2.05
N ALA A 99 2.32 20.66 2.41
CA ALA A 99 3.12 21.88 2.28
C ALA A 99 4.40 21.90 3.14
N GLU A 100 4.41 21.22 4.29
CA GLU A 100 5.54 21.24 5.24
C GLU A 100 5.98 19.83 5.65
N SER A 101 7.28 19.55 5.62
CA SER A 101 7.85 18.37 6.27
C SER A 101 7.96 18.57 7.78
N ARG A 102 7.71 17.51 8.55
CA ARG A 102 7.93 17.46 10.01
C ARG A 102 8.43 16.07 10.39
N PRO A 103 9.26 15.93 11.44
CA PRO A 103 9.68 14.62 11.94
C PRO A 103 8.49 13.69 12.16
N GLY A 104 8.59 12.43 11.71
CA GLY A 104 7.52 11.42 11.82
C GLY A 104 6.34 11.60 10.85
N ARG A 105 6.24 12.71 10.11
CA ARG A 105 5.12 12.95 9.18
C ARG A 105 5.34 12.17 7.88
N LYS A 106 4.40 11.30 7.51
CA LYS A 106 4.39 10.66 6.18
C LYS A 106 4.19 11.72 5.09
N MET A 107 5.18 11.94 4.24
CA MET A 107 5.16 12.94 3.17
C MET A 107 4.79 12.34 1.81
N GLY A 108 5.04 11.05 1.64
CA GLY A 108 4.75 10.29 0.44
C GLY A 108 5.17 8.84 0.62
N HIS A 109 5.22 8.12 -0.49
CA HIS A 109 5.87 6.83 -0.60
C HIS A 109 6.43 6.67 -2.02
N PHE A 110 7.30 5.70 -2.22
CA PHE A 110 7.70 5.29 -3.55
C PHE A 110 7.72 3.77 -3.63
N THR A 111 7.52 3.25 -4.82
CA THR A 111 7.55 1.81 -5.11
C THR A 111 8.54 1.56 -6.24
N ARG A 112 9.61 0.82 -5.95
CA ARG A 112 10.50 0.28 -6.99
C ARG A 112 9.88 -1.00 -7.54
N VAL A 113 9.90 -1.15 -8.86
CA VAL A 113 9.31 -2.29 -9.56
C VAL A 113 10.42 -3.07 -10.24
N SER A 114 10.32 -4.40 -10.24
CA SER A 114 11.23 -5.27 -10.98
C SER A 114 10.47 -6.38 -11.67
N ARG A 115 11.14 -7.06 -12.61
CA ARG A 115 10.56 -8.24 -13.27
C ARG A 115 10.17 -9.27 -12.21
N ARG A 116 8.98 -9.83 -12.37
CA ARG A 116 8.47 -10.88 -11.49
C ARG A 116 9.33 -12.14 -11.60
N SER A 117 9.79 -12.64 -10.45
CA SER A 117 10.45 -13.94 -10.29
C SER A 117 9.49 -15.13 -10.30
#